data_AF-A0A090ZGQ5-F1
#
_entry.id   AF-A0A090ZGQ5-F1
#
_cell.length_a   1.000
_cell.length_b   1.000
_cell.length_c   1.000
_cell.angle_alpha   90.00
_cell.angle_beta   90.00
_cell.angle_gamma   90.00
#
_symmetry.space_group_name_H-M   'P 1'
#
loop_
_entity.id
_entity.type
_entity.pdbx_description
1 polymer ?
#
loop_
_entity_poly.entity_id
_entity_poly.type
_entity_poly.pdbx_seq_one_letter_code
_entity_poly.pdbx_strand_id
1 'polypeptide(L)'
;MDGIVISIAEAKSDKDCESCVNALKALAKNVPQGVRKYAEEVCQYDNETLKKFVKRVVLSDANNNSYGNKLKEEIKSLLHVSDILPFEEIYNSLLGWVHNTAMNCWRNSMPAWLSRDKFTDYYQKLLSRYSLKRFDETDQSLIPLSLVDKEAQYNELFVRQLYLLALEKNDDILISSIEDYLRCSYERTRFSIEGDITKEELERFDQNLIDRWKIIFSQFERKYKRSLKTCSDITELGEDIGFDILSETLNHREPLANQPTEQYYLTRGSYHRLANSKKLILGWHPEYKTLLMQGE
;
A
#
# COMPACT_ATOMS: atom_id res chain seq x y z
N MET A 1 -40.57 24.78 -22.01
CA MET A 1 -39.78 25.90 -22.57
C MET A 1 -38.32 25.81 -22.14
N ASP A 2 -37.89 24.68 -21.55
CA ASP A 2 -36.62 24.53 -20.83
C ASP A 2 -35.47 23.91 -21.64
N GLY A 3 -35.68 23.62 -22.92
CA GLY A 3 -34.73 22.84 -23.72
C GLY A 3 -33.43 23.57 -24.09
N ILE A 4 -33.49 24.86 -24.45
CA ILE A 4 -32.33 25.54 -25.03
C ILE A 4 -31.25 25.87 -24.01
N VAL A 5 -31.61 26.16 -22.76
CA VAL A 5 -30.63 26.43 -21.70
C VAL A 5 -29.83 25.16 -21.38
N ILE A 6 -30.50 24.00 -21.34
CA ILE A 6 -29.86 22.69 -21.14
C ILE A 6 -29.00 22.32 -22.35
N SER A 7 -29.51 22.48 -23.58
CA SER A 7 -28.74 22.19 -24.79
C SER A 7 -27.47 23.04 -24.92
N ILE A 8 -27.52 24.32 -24.54
CA ILE A 8 -26.34 25.20 -24.51
C ILE A 8 -25.29 24.69 -23.50
N ALA A 9 -25.73 24.18 -22.35
CA ALA A 9 -24.84 23.68 -21.30
C ALA A 9 -24.23 22.30 -21.61
N GLU A 10 -24.94 21.45 -22.35
CA GLU A 10 -24.48 20.10 -22.73
C GLU A 10 -23.65 20.07 -24.03
N ALA A 11 -23.61 21.18 -24.78
CA ALA A 11 -22.89 21.27 -26.05
C ALA A 11 -21.36 21.20 -25.85
N LYS A 12 -20.80 19.99 -26.00
CA LYS A 12 -19.35 19.72 -25.88
C LYS A 12 -18.63 19.64 -27.23
N SER A 13 -19.35 19.37 -28.33
CA SER A 13 -18.77 19.29 -29.68
C SER A 13 -19.05 20.53 -30.53
N ASP A 14 -18.25 20.77 -31.57
CA ASP A 14 -18.46 21.87 -32.52
C ASP A 14 -19.82 21.78 -33.24
N LYS A 15 -20.28 20.55 -33.48
CA LYS A 15 -21.57 20.26 -34.11
C LYS A 15 -22.74 20.63 -33.18
N ASP A 16 -22.61 20.32 -31.90
CA ASP A 16 -23.63 20.68 -30.89
C ASP A 16 -23.70 22.20 -30.70
N CYS A 17 -22.54 22.87 -30.74
CA CYS A 17 -22.47 24.33 -30.68
C CYS A 17 -23.17 24.98 -31.89
N GLU A 18 -23.00 24.44 -33.10
CA GLU A 18 -23.72 24.92 -34.29
C GLU A 18 -25.24 24.73 -34.16
N SER A 19 -25.67 23.56 -33.70
CA SER A 19 -27.09 23.29 -33.44
C SER A 19 -27.67 24.25 -32.41
N CYS A 20 -26.93 24.57 -31.35
CA CYS A 20 -27.36 25.52 -30.32
C CYS A 20 -27.45 26.96 -30.84
N VAL A 21 -26.48 27.42 -31.63
CA VAL A 21 -26.50 28.76 -32.24
C VAL A 21 -27.69 28.91 -33.22
N ASN A 22 -27.96 27.88 -34.01
CA ASN A 22 -29.12 27.86 -34.91
C ASN A 22 -30.45 27.89 -34.15
N ALA A 23 -30.55 27.13 -33.05
CA ALA A 23 -31.72 27.11 -32.18
C ALA A 23 -31.93 28.47 -31.48
N LEU A 24 -30.86 29.13 -31.04
CA LEU A 24 -30.86 30.49 -30.49
C LEU A 24 -31.40 31.52 -31.50
N LYS A 25 -30.90 31.49 -32.75
CA LYS A 25 -31.35 32.39 -33.81
C LYS A 25 -32.78 32.11 -34.27
N ALA A 26 -33.24 30.86 -34.21
CA ALA A 26 -34.62 30.50 -34.50
C ALA A 26 -35.58 31.02 -33.41
N LEU A 27 -35.22 30.90 -32.12
CA LEU A 27 -36.01 31.45 -31.02
C LEU A 27 -36.07 32.98 -31.04
N ALA A 28 -34.98 33.64 -31.43
CA ALA A 28 -34.90 35.10 -31.51
C ALA A 28 -35.96 35.72 -32.46
N LYS A 29 -36.52 34.95 -33.39
CA LYS A 29 -37.59 35.40 -34.29
C LYS A 29 -38.98 35.46 -33.63
N ASN A 30 -39.21 34.72 -32.53
CA ASN A 30 -40.52 34.53 -31.90
C ASN A 30 -40.53 34.93 -30.41
N VAL A 31 -39.75 35.93 -30.02
CA VAL A 31 -39.63 36.38 -28.62
C VAL A 31 -40.67 37.45 -28.26
N PRO A 32 -41.14 37.50 -26.98
CA PRO A 32 -42.05 38.53 -26.50
C PRO A 32 -41.49 39.95 -26.65
N GLN A 33 -42.38 40.94 -26.81
CA GLN A 33 -42.05 42.32 -27.15
C GLN A 33 -41.05 43.00 -26.19
N GLY A 34 -41.06 42.62 -24.90
CA GLY A 34 -40.14 43.17 -23.89
C GLY A 34 -38.68 42.69 -23.99
N VAL A 35 -38.42 41.56 -24.67
CA VAL A 35 -37.08 40.95 -24.76
C VAL A 35 -36.48 41.05 -26.18
N ARG A 36 -37.28 41.53 -27.14
CA ARG A 36 -36.94 41.59 -28.56
C ARG A 36 -35.66 42.36 -28.85
N LYS A 37 -35.44 43.47 -28.13
CA LYS A 37 -34.21 44.29 -28.23
C LYS A 37 -32.94 43.48 -27.97
N TYR A 38 -32.93 42.65 -26.92
CA TYR A 38 -31.78 41.82 -26.56
C TYR A 38 -31.59 40.66 -27.53
N ALA A 39 -32.67 40.07 -28.04
CA ALA A 39 -32.60 39.00 -29.02
C ALA A 39 -32.09 39.46 -30.40
N GLU A 40 -32.45 40.67 -30.80
CA GLU A 40 -31.94 41.32 -32.02
C GLU A 40 -30.44 41.64 -31.88
N GLU A 41 -30.01 42.12 -30.73
CA GLU A 41 -28.59 42.38 -30.42
C GLU A 41 -27.75 41.09 -30.45
N VAL A 42 -28.23 40.00 -29.84
CA VAL A 42 -27.56 38.69 -29.89
C VAL A 42 -27.48 38.12 -31.31
N CYS A 43 -28.50 38.37 -32.15
CA CYS A 43 -28.50 37.94 -33.55
C CYS A 43 -27.50 38.68 -34.45
N GLN A 44 -27.06 39.88 -34.06
CA GLN A 44 -26.08 40.68 -34.81
C GLN A 44 -24.66 40.11 -34.73
N TYR A 45 -24.36 39.32 -33.70
CA TYR A 45 -23.06 38.66 -33.57
C TYR A 45 -22.88 37.52 -34.57
N ASP A 46 -21.63 37.33 -34.99
CA ASP A 46 -21.23 36.27 -35.89
C ASP A 46 -21.34 34.89 -35.22
N ASN A 47 -21.55 33.86 -36.04
CA ASN A 47 -21.73 32.49 -35.53
C ASN A 47 -20.48 31.99 -34.78
N GLU A 48 -19.28 32.44 -35.14
CA GLU A 48 -18.03 32.00 -34.50
C GLU A 48 -17.88 32.57 -33.08
N THR A 49 -18.25 33.84 -32.87
CA THR A 49 -18.29 34.46 -31.54
C THR A 49 -19.36 33.80 -30.66
N LEU A 50 -20.54 33.50 -31.21
CA LEU A 50 -21.60 32.81 -30.46
C LEU A 50 -21.20 31.36 -30.10
N LYS A 51 -20.52 30.62 -30.99
CA LYS A 51 -19.94 29.30 -30.66
C LYS A 51 -18.94 29.38 -29.51
N LYS A 52 -18.03 30.37 -29.53
CA LYS A 52 -17.06 30.58 -28.45
C LYS A 52 -17.73 30.93 -27.13
N PHE A 53 -18.85 31.65 -27.17
CA PHE A 53 -19.65 31.95 -26.00
C PHE A 53 -20.33 30.69 -25.45
N VAL A 54 -21.05 29.93 -26.29
CA VAL A 54 -21.75 28.69 -25.91
C VAL A 54 -20.78 27.70 -25.25
N LYS A 55 -19.57 27.51 -25.80
CA LYS A 55 -18.54 26.65 -25.21
C LYS A 55 -18.09 27.04 -23.79
N ARG A 56 -18.34 28.28 -23.38
CA ARG A 56 -17.95 28.82 -22.07
C ARG A 56 -19.13 28.93 -21.09
N VAL A 57 -20.35 28.66 -21.55
CA VAL A 57 -21.54 28.70 -20.68
C VAL A 57 -21.61 27.38 -19.91
N VAL A 58 -21.66 27.49 -18.59
CA VAL A 58 -21.89 26.35 -17.69
C VAL A 58 -23.19 26.61 -16.94
N LEU A 59 -24.17 25.72 -17.11
CA LEU A 59 -25.40 25.76 -16.33
C LEU A 59 -25.17 25.05 -15.01
N SER A 60 -25.26 25.82 -13.92
CA SER A 60 -25.29 25.29 -12.56
C SER A 60 -26.73 25.41 -12.04
N ASP A 61 -27.59 24.50 -12.48
CA ASP A 61 -28.86 24.23 -11.80
C ASP A 61 -28.66 22.99 -10.91
N ALA A 62 -29.52 22.75 -9.92
CA ALA A 62 -29.42 21.57 -9.05
C ALA A 62 -29.77 20.24 -9.75
N ASN A 63 -29.97 20.25 -11.08
CA ASN A 63 -30.46 19.11 -11.88
C ASN A 63 -29.39 18.53 -12.83
N ASN A 64 -28.32 19.28 -13.13
CA ASN A 64 -27.21 18.86 -14.01
C ASN A 64 -26.06 18.15 -13.29
N ASN A 65 -26.33 17.00 -12.66
CA ASN A 65 -25.33 16.22 -11.90
C ASN A 65 -24.56 17.00 -10.81
N SER A 66 -25.03 18.19 -10.47
CA SER A 66 -24.45 19.14 -9.53
C SER A 66 -24.80 18.83 -8.07
N TYR A 67 -25.57 17.76 -7.84
CA TYR A 67 -26.07 17.33 -6.55
C TYR A 67 -26.36 15.81 -6.56
N GLY A 68 -26.33 15.20 -5.38
CA GLY A 68 -26.77 13.81 -5.16
C GLY A 68 -25.75 12.74 -5.59
N ASN A 69 -26.25 11.53 -5.88
CA ASN A 69 -25.40 10.35 -6.12
C ASN A 69 -24.54 10.48 -7.40
N LYS A 70 -25.02 11.17 -8.43
CA LYS A 70 -24.25 11.33 -9.67
C LYS A 70 -22.99 12.19 -9.47
N LEU A 71 -23.11 13.29 -8.72
CA LEU A 71 -21.94 14.10 -8.33
C LEU A 71 -20.94 13.28 -7.53
N LYS A 72 -21.45 12.45 -6.59
CA LYS A 72 -20.63 11.56 -5.78
C LYS A 72 -19.86 10.56 -6.66
N GLU A 73 -20.49 9.95 -7.65
CA GLU A 73 -19.82 9.05 -8.60
C GLU A 73 -18.76 9.76 -9.45
N GLU A 74 -19.07 10.96 -9.94
CA GLU A 74 -18.09 11.78 -10.67
C GLU A 74 -16.89 12.15 -9.79
N ILE A 75 -17.12 12.55 -8.54
CA ILE A 75 -16.06 12.85 -7.57
C ILE A 75 -15.25 11.60 -7.23
N LYS A 76 -15.90 10.44 -7.04
CA LYS A 76 -15.21 9.16 -6.82
C LYS A 76 -14.24 8.85 -7.96
N SER A 77 -14.72 9.03 -9.19
CA SER A 77 -13.95 8.83 -10.42
C SER A 77 -12.77 9.80 -10.51
N LEU A 78 -12.99 11.10 -10.29
CA LEU A 78 -11.95 12.13 -10.36
C LEU A 78 -10.89 12.01 -9.26
N LEU A 79 -11.28 11.56 -8.07
CA LEU A 79 -10.36 11.34 -6.95
C LEU A 79 -9.65 9.99 -7.02
N HIS A 80 -10.05 9.11 -7.96
CA HIS A 80 -9.52 7.75 -8.11
C HIS A 80 -9.58 6.94 -6.80
N VAL A 81 -10.69 7.03 -6.07
CA VAL A 81 -10.88 6.27 -4.82
C VAL A 81 -11.15 4.81 -5.16
N SER A 82 -10.32 3.90 -4.64
CA SER A 82 -10.49 2.45 -4.77
C SER A 82 -11.84 1.97 -4.20
N ASP A 83 -12.44 0.97 -4.83
CA ASP A 83 -13.70 0.34 -4.39
C ASP A 83 -13.59 -0.35 -3.03
N ILE A 84 -12.38 -0.68 -2.59
CA ILE A 84 -12.11 -1.30 -1.30
C ILE A 84 -12.32 -0.30 -0.15
N LEU A 85 -12.18 1.00 -0.41
CA LEU A 85 -12.25 2.03 0.61
C LEU A 85 -13.69 2.54 0.83
N PRO A 86 -14.06 2.94 2.06
CA PRO A 86 -15.38 3.45 2.37
C PRO A 86 -15.59 4.85 1.78
N PHE A 87 -15.98 4.92 0.50
CA PHE A 87 -16.08 6.17 -0.25
C PHE A 87 -17.01 7.20 0.40
N GLU A 88 -18.14 6.78 0.98
CA GLU A 88 -19.08 7.69 1.65
C GLU A 88 -18.44 8.42 2.84
N GLU A 89 -17.64 7.71 3.65
CA GLU A 89 -16.95 8.30 4.79
C GLU A 89 -15.84 9.24 4.34
N ILE A 90 -15.13 8.85 3.28
CA ILE A 90 -14.09 9.68 2.66
C ILE A 90 -14.71 10.97 2.12
N TYR A 91 -15.79 10.85 1.35
CA TYR A 91 -16.52 11.97 0.75
C TYR A 91 -17.02 12.95 1.82
N ASN A 92 -17.70 12.46 2.86
CA ASN A 92 -18.23 13.30 3.93
C ASN A 92 -17.11 14.02 4.71
N SER A 93 -15.97 13.36 4.90
CA SER A 93 -14.81 13.96 5.57
C SER A 93 -14.15 15.05 4.72
N LEU A 94 -14.03 14.85 3.40
CA LEU A 94 -13.54 15.87 2.47
C LEU A 94 -14.49 17.06 2.39
N LEU A 95 -15.79 16.81 2.26
CA LEU A 95 -16.82 17.84 2.22
C LEU A 95 -16.82 18.66 3.51
N GLY A 96 -16.72 18.00 4.66
CA GLY A 96 -16.59 18.65 5.97
C GLY A 96 -15.36 19.55 6.06
N TRP A 97 -14.21 19.09 5.54
CA TRP A 97 -12.99 19.89 5.52
C TRP A 97 -13.13 21.15 4.65
N VAL A 98 -13.67 21.01 3.43
CA VAL A 98 -13.91 22.14 2.51
C VAL A 98 -14.86 23.14 3.16
N HIS A 99 -15.97 22.66 3.70
CA HIS A 99 -16.98 23.49 4.36
C HIS A 99 -16.38 24.26 5.55
N ASN A 100 -15.70 23.56 6.46
CA ASN A 100 -15.12 24.17 7.65
C ASN A 100 -14.04 25.19 7.29
N THR A 101 -13.23 24.92 6.26
CA THR A 101 -12.19 25.85 5.79
C THR A 101 -12.82 27.13 5.23
N ALA A 102 -13.83 27.01 4.37
CA ALA A 102 -14.54 28.15 3.80
C ALA A 102 -15.23 28.98 4.89
N MET A 103 -15.96 28.32 5.80
CA MET A 103 -16.63 28.99 6.92
C MET A 103 -15.66 29.73 7.83
N ASN A 104 -14.48 29.15 8.10
CA ASN A 104 -13.46 29.80 8.91
C ASN A 104 -12.88 31.04 8.20
N CYS A 105 -12.61 30.97 6.90
CA CYS A 105 -12.17 32.14 6.13
C CYS A 105 -13.20 33.27 6.20
N TRP A 106 -14.47 32.97 5.93
CA TRP A 106 -15.54 33.98 5.93
C TRP A 106 -15.77 34.61 7.31
N ARG A 107 -15.72 33.82 8.38
CA ARG A 107 -15.82 34.33 9.76
C ARG A 107 -14.70 35.30 10.12
N ASN A 108 -13.53 35.15 9.51
CA ASN A 108 -12.38 36.03 9.69
C ASN A 108 -12.27 37.11 8.61
N SER A 109 -13.34 37.36 7.85
CA SER A 109 -13.38 38.34 6.74
C SER A 109 -12.29 38.14 5.69
N MET A 110 -11.84 36.90 5.50
CA MET A 110 -10.88 36.51 4.47
C MET A 110 -11.58 35.83 3.29
N PRO A 111 -11.05 35.93 2.06
CA PRO A 111 -11.54 35.15 0.94
C PRO A 111 -11.31 33.64 1.20
N ALA A 112 -12.28 32.82 0.82
CA ALA A 112 -12.21 31.36 0.97
C ALA A 112 -11.32 30.74 -0.12
N TRP A 113 -10.01 30.98 -0.04
CA TRP A 113 -9.04 30.35 -0.93
C TRP A 113 -8.64 28.97 -0.40
N LEU A 114 -9.03 27.93 -1.13
CA LEU A 114 -8.63 26.57 -0.83
C LEU A 114 -7.36 26.21 -1.62
N SER A 115 -6.28 25.95 -0.90
CA SER A 115 -5.04 25.44 -1.50
C SER A 115 -5.24 24.00 -1.96
N ARG A 116 -4.89 23.72 -3.22
CA ARG A 116 -4.85 22.37 -3.79
C ARG A 116 -3.94 21.45 -2.98
N ASP A 117 -2.78 21.93 -2.56
CA ASP A 117 -1.80 21.13 -1.84
C ASP A 117 -2.35 20.72 -0.47
N LYS A 118 -2.97 21.66 0.26
CA LYS A 118 -3.61 21.34 1.55
C LYS A 118 -4.77 20.36 1.42
N PHE A 119 -5.57 20.48 0.36
CA PHE A 119 -6.63 19.52 0.08
C PHE A 119 -6.04 18.13 -0.22
N THR A 120 -4.99 18.08 -1.03
CA THR A 120 -4.31 16.84 -1.41
C THR A 120 -3.70 16.16 -0.19
N ASP A 121 -3.00 16.90 0.67
CA ASP A 121 -2.42 16.38 1.91
C ASP A 121 -3.49 15.81 2.85
N TYR A 122 -4.62 16.51 2.99
CA TYR A 122 -5.73 16.05 3.82
C TYR A 122 -6.36 14.78 3.23
N TYR A 123 -6.56 14.73 1.91
CA TYR A 123 -7.06 13.56 1.20
C TYR A 123 -6.15 12.34 1.40
N GLN A 124 -4.83 12.49 1.23
CA GLN A 124 -3.88 11.40 1.40
C GLN A 124 -3.85 10.88 2.86
N LYS A 125 -3.91 11.77 3.85
CA LYS A 125 -4.02 11.39 5.27
C LYS A 125 -5.31 10.65 5.60
N LEU A 126 -6.39 10.96 4.88
CA LEU A 126 -7.67 10.30 5.06
C LEU A 126 -7.66 8.90 4.45
N LEU A 127 -7.10 8.74 3.24
CA LEU A 127 -6.90 7.43 2.62
C LEU A 127 -6.04 6.52 3.50
N SER A 128 -4.92 7.04 4.03
CA SER A 128 -4.04 6.24 4.89
C SER A 128 -4.69 5.83 6.22
N ARG A 129 -5.68 6.57 6.71
CA ARG A 129 -6.47 6.19 7.88
C ARG A 129 -7.36 4.98 7.60
N TYR A 130 -7.91 4.88 6.40
CA TYR A 130 -8.78 3.77 6.02
C TYR A 130 -8.02 2.58 5.43
N SER A 131 -6.80 2.77 4.93
CA SER A 131 -5.88 1.67 4.63
C SER A 131 -5.26 1.12 5.92
N LEU A 132 -6.09 0.57 6.81
CA LEU A 132 -5.66 0.00 8.09
C LEU A 132 -4.77 -1.24 7.93
N LYS A 133 -4.83 -1.89 6.77
CA LYS A 133 -4.03 -3.06 6.43
C LYS A 133 -3.36 -2.83 5.08
N ARG A 134 -2.05 -2.58 5.09
CA ARG A 134 -1.26 -2.31 3.87
C ARG A 134 -0.96 -3.58 3.10
N PHE A 135 -0.95 -4.73 3.77
CA PHE A 135 -0.75 -6.03 3.17
C PHE A 135 -1.53 -7.09 3.93
N ASP A 136 -1.98 -8.10 3.19
CA ASP A 136 -2.47 -9.36 3.75
C ASP A 136 -1.41 -10.44 3.52
N GLU A 137 -1.13 -11.24 4.55
CA GLU A 137 -0.29 -12.42 4.39
C GLU A 137 -1.11 -13.58 3.83
N THR A 138 -0.53 -14.35 2.93
CA THR A 138 -1.19 -15.57 2.44
C THR A 138 -1.18 -16.63 3.53
N ASP A 139 -2.29 -17.34 3.72
CA ASP A 139 -2.29 -18.45 4.67
C ASP A 139 -1.27 -19.52 4.25
N GLN A 140 -0.49 -20.03 5.20
CA GLN A 140 0.57 -21.00 4.92
C GLN A 140 0.08 -22.26 4.17
N SER A 141 -1.19 -22.64 4.34
CA SER A 141 -1.80 -23.80 3.66
C SER A 141 -2.08 -23.55 2.18
N LEU A 142 -2.14 -22.28 1.77
CA LEU A 142 -2.41 -21.85 0.40
C LEU A 142 -1.13 -21.68 -0.43
N ILE A 143 0.05 -21.78 0.18
CA ILE A 143 1.35 -21.74 -0.53
C ILE A 143 1.82 -23.18 -0.74
N PRO A 144 1.56 -23.78 -1.92
CA PRO A 144 2.02 -25.13 -2.20
C PRO A 144 3.54 -25.15 -2.33
N LEU A 145 4.18 -26.12 -1.68
CA LEU A 145 5.63 -26.35 -1.77
C LEU A 145 5.89 -27.65 -2.52
N SER A 146 6.70 -27.61 -3.57
CA SER A 146 7.09 -28.82 -4.29
C SER A 146 8.20 -29.57 -3.54
N LEU A 147 8.26 -30.89 -3.68
CA LEU A 147 9.35 -31.70 -3.12
C LEU A 147 10.71 -31.30 -3.71
N VAL A 148 10.74 -30.97 -5.00
CA VAL A 148 11.94 -30.53 -5.71
C VAL A 148 12.50 -29.24 -5.10
N ASP A 149 11.64 -28.28 -4.78
CA ASP A 149 12.06 -27.02 -4.16
C ASP A 149 12.63 -27.24 -2.76
N LYS A 150 12.02 -28.14 -1.98
CA LYS A 150 12.54 -28.52 -0.65
C LYS A 150 13.89 -29.22 -0.76
N GLU A 151 14.03 -30.15 -1.70
CA GLU A 151 15.27 -30.90 -1.91
C GLU A 151 16.44 -30.00 -2.31
N ALA A 152 16.17 -28.95 -3.08
CA ALA A 152 17.18 -27.97 -3.46
C ALA A 152 17.76 -27.21 -2.26
N GLN A 153 17.03 -27.10 -1.14
CA GLN A 153 17.49 -26.33 0.03
C GLN A 153 18.48 -27.08 0.91
N TYR A 154 18.58 -28.41 0.86
CA TYR A 154 19.40 -29.17 1.81
C TYR A 154 20.90 -28.84 1.77
N ASN A 155 21.38 -28.25 0.68
CA ASN A 155 22.78 -27.85 0.51
C ASN A 155 23.05 -26.38 0.83
N GLU A 156 22.00 -25.60 1.08
CA GLU A 156 22.08 -24.17 1.38
C GLU A 156 22.73 -23.93 2.75
N LEU A 157 23.38 -22.78 2.89
CA LEU A 157 24.16 -22.42 4.08
C LEU A 157 23.30 -22.44 5.34
N PHE A 158 22.05 -21.95 5.28
CA PHE A 158 21.18 -21.96 6.45
C PHE A 158 20.85 -23.37 6.94
N VAL A 159 20.68 -24.36 6.04
CA VAL A 159 20.45 -25.76 6.42
C VAL A 159 21.72 -26.38 6.98
N ARG A 160 22.89 -26.05 6.43
CA ARG A 160 24.17 -26.44 7.03
C ARG A 160 24.31 -25.93 8.47
N GLN A 161 23.83 -24.72 8.76
CA GLN A 161 23.79 -24.21 10.13
C GLN A 161 22.88 -25.03 11.04
N LEU A 162 21.75 -25.53 10.53
CA LEU A 162 20.84 -26.39 11.29
C LEU A 162 21.45 -27.77 11.56
N TYR A 163 22.23 -28.31 10.61
CA TYR A 163 22.99 -29.55 10.84
C TYR A 163 24.05 -29.42 11.96
N LEU A 164 24.57 -28.20 12.22
CA LEU A 164 25.45 -27.95 13.38
C LEU A 164 24.73 -28.05 14.73
N LEU A 165 23.41 -28.26 14.74
CA LEU A 165 22.58 -28.40 15.94
C LEU A 165 22.11 -29.86 16.12
N ALA A 166 22.81 -30.82 15.51
CA ALA A 166 22.44 -32.23 15.47
C ALA A 166 21.05 -32.53 14.86
N LEU A 167 20.48 -31.60 14.08
CA LEU A 167 19.21 -31.83 13.39
C LEU A 167 19.44 -32.74 12.18
N GLU A 168 18.68 -33.83 12.07
CA GLU A 168 18.77 -34.75 10.94
C GLU A 168 17.81 -34.35 9.80
N LYS A 169 18.01 -34.93 8.62
CA LYS A 169 17.19 -34.65 7.44
C LYS A 169 15.68 -34.89 7.66
N ASN A 170 15.35 -35.84 8.53
CA ASN A 170 13.97 -36.22 8.83
C ASN A 170 13.40 -35.48 10.06
N ASP A 171 14.14 -34.53 10.63
CA ASP A 171 13.70 -33.75 11.78
C ASP A 171 12.61 -32.74 11.37
N ASP A 172 11.50 -32.71 12.10
CA ASP A 172 10.35 -31.84 11.82
C ASP A 172 10.74 -30.34 11.90
N ILE A 173 11.70 -29.97 12.74
CA ILE A 173 12.20 -28.60 12.89
C ILE A 173 12.98 -28.20 11.65
N LEU A 174 13.80 -29.10 11.11
CA LEU A 174 14.54 -28.85 9.87
C LEU A 174 13.58 -28.74 8.69
N ILE A 175 12.62 -29.67 8.58
CA ILE A 175 11.61 -29.65 7.52
C ILE A 175 10.81 -28.34 7.56
N SER A 176 10.26 -27.97 8.73
CA SER A 176 9.51 -26.72 8.90
C SER A 176 10.36 -25.48 8.63
N SER A 177 11.65 -25.48 8.99
CA SER A 177 12.57 -24.38 8.68
C SER A 177 12.77 -24.19 7.17
N ILE A 178 12.88 -25.28 6.41
CA ILE A 178 12.95 -25.25 4.94
C ILE A 178 11.63 -24.72 4.36
N GLU A 179 10.50 -25.17 4.89
CA GLU A 179 9.20 -24.70 4.41
C GLU A 179 8.99 -23.21 4.71
N ASP A 180 9.36 -22.75 5.90
CA ASP A 180 9.28 -21.34 6.29
C ASP A 180 10.17 -20.47 5.40
N TYR A 181 11.38 -20.94 5.08
CA TYR A 181 12.28 -20.27 4.14
C TYR A 181 11.65 -20.11 2.74
N LEU A 182 11.06 -21.18 2.20
CA LEU A 182 10.42 -21.16 0.88
C LEU A 182 9.16 -20.27 0.86
N ARG A 183 8.27 -20.41 1.86
CA ARG A 183 7.06 -19.58 1.97
C ARG A 183 7.42 -18.11 2.13
N CYS A 184 8.43 -17.78 2.93
CA CYS A 184 8.94 -16.42 3.07
C CYS A 184 9.47 -15.88 1.74
N SER A 185 10.22 -16.68 0.98
CA SER A 185 10.72 -16.27 -0.34
C SER A 185 9.58 -15.95 -1.30
N TYR A 186 8.56 -16.83 -1.36
CA TYR A 186 7.35 -16.61 -2.15
C TYR A 186 6.62 -15.32 -1.77
N GLU A 187 6.40 -15.11 -0.47
CA GLU A 187 5.69 -13.94 0.06
C GLU A 187 6.40 -12.64 -0.27
N ARG A 188 7.72 -12.61 -0.10
CA ARG A 188 8.53 -11.42 -0.38
C ARG A 188 8.53 -11.10 -1.87
N THR A 189 8.54 -12.11 -2.74
CA THR A 189 8.35 -11.92 -4.18
C THR A 189 6.97 -11.33 -4.46
N ARG A 190 5.91 -11.83 -3.81
CA ARG A 190 4.55 -11.28 -3.98
C ARG A 190 4.46 -9.82 -3.56
N PHE A 191 4.93 -9.47 -2.36
CA PHE A 191 4.97 -8.09 -1.88
C PHE A 191 5.75 -7.17 -2.83
N SER A 192 6.83 -7.66 -3.43
CA SER A 192 7.60 -6.89 -4.41
C SER A 192 6.85 -6.66 -5.72
N ILE A 193 5.96 -7.58 -6.13
CA ILE A 193 5.15 -7.46 -7.36
C ILE A 193 3.96 -6.54 -7.11
N GLU A 194 3.29 -6.69 -5.96
CA GLU A 194 2.13 -5.89 -5.56
C GLU A 194 2.51 -4.44 -5.24
N GLY A 195 3.74 -4.21 -4.76
CA GLY A 195 4.26 -2.87 -4.46
C GLY A 195 3.76 -2.28 -3.15
N ASP A 196 3.06 -3.09 -2.34
CA ASP A 196 2.50 -2.68 -1.06
C ASP A 196 3.57 -2.42 0.01
N ILE A 197 4.72 -3.10 -0.11
CA ILE A 197 5.86 -3.01 0.81
C ILE A 197 7.09 -2.53 0.06
N THR A 198 7.71 -1.46 0.55
CA THR A 198 8.92 -0.94 -0.08
C THR A 198 10.15 -1.74 0.30
N LYS A 199 11.21 -1.59 -0.49
CA LYS A 199 12.51 -2.22 -0.21
C LYS A 199 13.06 -1.79 1.15
N GLU A 200 12.95 -0.51 1.49
CA GLU A 200 13.43 0.07 2.74
C GLU A 200 12.68 -0.50 3.95
N GLU A 201 11.39 -0.80 3.79
CA GLU A 201 10.57 -1.43 4.83
C GLU A 201 11.01 -2.87 5.09
N LEU A 202 11.32 -3.64 4.04
CA LEU A 202 11.90 -4.98 4.15
C LEU A 202 13.32 -4.97 4.73
N GLU A 203 14.14 -3.97 4.38
CA GLU A 203 15.48 -3.80 4.95
C GLU A 203 15.41 -3.45 6.44
N ARG A 204 14.47 -2.57 6.84
CA ARG A 204 14.23 -2.26 8.24
C ARG A 204 13.72 -3.48 9.02
N PHE A 205 12.84 -4.26 8.41
CA PHE A 205 12.38 -5.53 8.98
C PHE A 205 13.56 -6.48 9.23
N ASP A 206 14.39 -6.73 8.21
CA ASP A 206 15.59 -7.58 8.33
C ASP A 206 16.54 -7.04 9.42
N GLN A 207 16.71 -5.71 9.53
CA GLN A 207 17.54 -5.08 10.56
C GLN A 207 17.00 -5.30 11.98
N ASN A 208 15.70 -5.18 12.19
CA ASN A 208 15.07 -5.46 13.49
C ASN A 208 15.30 -6.93 13.91
N LEU A 209 15.20 -7.86 12.96
CA LEU A 209 15.46 -9.27 13.21
C LEU A 209 16.91 -9.51 13.66
N ILE A 210 17.87 -8.89 12.98
CA ILE A 210 19.30 -8.95 13.32
C ILE A 210 19.54 -8.41 14.73
N ASP A 211 18.95 -7.27 15.06
CA ASP A 211 19.17 -6.64 16.37
C ASP A 211 18.56 -7.45 17.50
N ARG A 212 17.37 -8.05 17.29
CA ARG A 212 16.79 -9.01 18.22
C ARG A 212 17.70 -10.25 18.40
N TRP A 213 18.16 -10.84 17.30
CA TRP A 213 19.04 -12.02 17.35
C TRP A 213 20.34 -11.72 18.10
N LYS A 214 20.97 -10.55 17.89
CA LYS A 214 22.20 -10.18 18.62
C LYS A 214 22.02 -10.21 20.14
N ILE A 215 20.88 -9.75 20.63
CA ILE A 215 20.56 -9.73 22.06
C ILE A 215 20.47 -11.17 22.59
N ILE A 216 19.67 -12.00 21.91
CA ILE A 216 19.47 -13.41 22.27
C ILE A 216 20.80 -14.16 22.21
N PHE A 217 21.52 -14.06 21.09
CA PHE A 217 22.81 -14.72 20.88
C PHE A 217 23.81 -14.33 21.96
N SER A 218 23.93 -13.05 22.30
CA SER A 218 24.87 -12.59 23.35
C SER A 218 24.57 -13.20 24.73
N GLN A 219 23.30 -13.39 25.07
CA GLN A 219 22.89 -14.04 26.31
C GLN A 219 23.33 -15.51 26.34
N PHE A 220 23.09 -16.25 25.27
CA PHE A 220 23.44 -17.67 25.16
C PHE A 220 24.94 -17.89 24.94
N GLU A 221 25.64 -17.01 24.23
CA GLU A 221 27.09 -17.04 24.08
C GLU A 221 27.79 -16.88 25.44
N ARG A 222 27.26 -16.02 26.32
CA ARG A 222 27.74 -15.91 27.71
C ARG A 222 27.52 -17.21 28.50
N LYS A 223 26.36 -17.86 28.32
CA LYS A 223 26.03 -19.18 28.94
C LYS A 223 27.02 -20.24 28.44
N TYR A 224 27.25 -20.33 27.14
CA TYR A 224 28.22 -21.23 26.50
C TYR A 224 29.63 -21.06 27.08
N LYS A 225 30.17 -19.84 27.06
CA LYS A 225 31.52 -19.53 27.58
C LYS A 225 31.71 -19.89 29.05
N ARG A 226 30.64 -19.84 29.86
CA ARG A 226 30.68 -20.24 31.26
C ARG A 226 30.69 -21.76 31.40
N SER A 227 29.84 -22.46 30.63
CA SER A 227 29.70 -23.91 30.65
C SER A 227 30.93 -24.64 30.10
N LEU A 228 31.69 -24.03 29.18
CA LEU A 228 32.96 -24.56 28.67
C LEU A 228 33.98 -24.92 29.77
N LYS A 229 33.88 -24.29 30.95
CA LYS A 229 34.82 -24.54 32.05
C LYS A 229 34.56 -25.83 32.81
N THR A 230 33.36 -26.39 32.67
CA THR A 230 32.87 -27.49 33.51
C THR A 230 32.31 -28.66 32.69
N CYS A 231 31.98 -28.45 31.42
CA CYS A 231 31.43 -29.48 30.56
C CYS A 231 32.56 -30.32 29.93
N SER A 232 32.36 -31.64 29.89
CA SER A 232 33.28 -32.57 29.22
C SER A 232 32.98 -32.75 27.73
N ASP A 233 31.71 -32.64 27.34
CA ASP A 233 31.28 -32.74 25.94
C ASP A 233 30.98 -31.33 25.38
N ILE A 234 32.00 -30.75 24.75
CA ILE A 234 31.89 -29.39 24.19
C ILE A 234 31.00 -29.37 22.95
N THR A 235 30.94 -30.48 22.20
CA THR A 235 30.17 -30.59 20.97
C THR A 235 28.67 -30.59 21.29
N GLU A 236 28.23 -31.49 22.17
CA GLU A 236 26.82 -31.56 22.60
C GLU A 236 26.38 -30.23 23.25
N LEU A 237 27.26 -29.61 24.06
CA LEU A 237 26.99 -28.30 24.65
C LEU A 237 26.76 -27.21 23.59
N GLY A 238 27.54 -27.23 22.50
CA GLY A 238 27.42 -26.26 21.41
C GLY A 238 26.13 -26.44 20.61
N GLU A 239 25.77 -27.70 20.32
CA GLU A 239 24.53 -28.10 19.66
C GLU A 239 23.30 -27.65 20.47
N ASP A 240 23.25 -27.99 21.76
CA ASP A 240 22.15 -27.61 22.67
C ASP A 240 21.97 -26.11 22.80
N ILE A 241 23.08 -25.37 23.00
CA ILE A 241 23.01 -23.90 23.12
C ILE A 241 22.60 -23.28 21.78
N GLY A 242 23.05 -23.83 20.66
CA GLY A 242 22.63 -23.35 19.34
C GLY A 242 21.14 -23.61 19.10
N PHE A 243 20.62 -24.74 19.56
CA PHE A 243 19.19 -25.06 19.52
C PHE A 243 18.36 -24.14 20.41
N ASP A 244 18.84 -23.81 21.61
CA ASP A 244 18.24 -22.79 22.50
C ASP A 244 18.14 -21.43 21.78
N ILE A 245 19.22 -20.99 21.12
CA ILE A 245 19.26 -19.73 20.36
C ILE A 245 18.23 -19.75 19.24
N LEU A 246 18.18 -20.82 18.45
CA LEU A 246 17.23 -20.99 17.36
C LEU A 246 15.79 -20.89 17.90
N SER A 247 15.46 -21.67 18.92
CA SER A 247 14.11 -21.76 19.49
C SER A 247 13.63 -20.42 20.05
N GLU A 248 14.46 -19.72 20.82
CA GLU A 248 14.13 -18.39 21.38
C GLU A 248 13.98 -17.33 20.29
N THR A 249 14.78 -17.42 19.22
CA THR A 249 14.74 -16.47 18.10
C THR A 249 13.49 -16.66 17.24
N LEU A 250 13.13 -17.91 16.92
CA LEU A 250 12.01 -18.24 16.04
C LEU A 250 10.63 -18.14 16.70
N ASN A 251 10.57 -18.02 18.03
CA ASN A 251 9.34 -17.79 18.79
C ASN A 251 8.94 -16.30 18.83
N HIS A 252 8.93 -15.66 17.67
CA HIS A 252 8.62 -14.24 17.52
C HIS A 252 7.97 -13.95 16.17
N ARG A 253 7.11 -12.91 16.13
CA ARG A 253 6.56 -12.34 14.91
C ARG A 253 6.91 -10.87 14.89
N GLU A 254 7.82 -10.51 13.99
CA GLU A 254 8.23 -9.12 13.84
C GLU A 254 7.16 -8.36 13.04
N PRO A 255 6.77 -7.14 13.44
CA PRO A 255 5.92 -6.29 12.63
C PRO A 255 6.60 -5.86 11.32
N LEU A 256 5.89 -5.93 10.20
CA LEU A 256 6.35 -5.43 8.90
C LEU A 256 5.60 -4.14 8.55
N ALA A 257 6.32 -3.11 8.09
CA ALA A 257 5.73 -1.80 7.76
C ALA A 257 4.90 -1.17 8.92
N ASN A 258 5.29 -1.43 10.18
CA ASN A 258 4.58 -1.07 11.41
C ASN A 258 3.18 -1.71 11.56
N GLN A 259 2.90 -2.78 10.82
CA GLN A 259 1.70 -3.61 10.96
C GLN A 259 2.10 -4.97 11.58
N PRO A 260 1.29 -5.53 12.49
CA PRO A 260 1.51 -6.87 13.00
C PRO A 260 1.45 -7.90 11.85
N THR A 261 2.36 -8.88 11.91
CA THR A 261 2.32 -10.06 11.03
C THR A 261 1.47 -11.16 11.67
N GLU A 262 0.71 -11.85 10.85
CA GLU A 262 -0.18 -12.95 11.17
C GLU A 262 0.55 -14.28 11.07
N GLN A 263 1.38 -14.47 10.04
CA GLN A 263 2.02 -15.75 9.72
C GLN A 263 3.45 -15.85 10.28
N TYR A 264 3.78 -16.99 10.90
CA TYR A 264 5.12 -17.20 11.47
C TYR A 264 6.19 -17.37 10.40
N TYR A 265 5.84 -17.95 9.24
CA TYR A 265 6.81 -18.26 8.19
C TYR A 265 7.53 -17.01 7.68
N LEU A 266 6.89 -15.83 7.71
CA LEU A 266 7.50 -14.61 7.23
C LEU A 266 8.71 -14.20 8.08
N THR A 267 8.55 -14.23 9.41
CA THR A 267 9.64 -13.93 10.36
C THR A 267 10.68 -15.05 10.38
N ARG A 268 10.24 -16.31 10.53
CA ARG A 268 11.14 -17.46 10.61
C ARG A 268 11.96 -17.67 9.34
N GLY A 269 11.30 -17.63 8.18
CA GLY A 269 11.97 -17.72 6.89
C GLY A 269 12.92 -16.55 6.63
N SER A 270 12.62 -15.34 7.13
CA SER A 270 13.56 -14.20 7.03
C SER A 270 14.81 -14.41 7.88
N TYR A 271 14.69 -15.00 9.07
CA TYR A 271 15.85 -15.43 9.83
C TYR A 271 16.69 -16.46 9.08
N HIS A 272 16.07 -17.49 8.48
CA HIS A 272 16.78 -18.47 7.65
C HIS A 272 17.43 -17.81 6.42
N ARG A 273 16.78 -16.84 5.78
CA ARG A 273 17.36 -16.04 4.69
C ARG A 273 18.60 -15.27 5.12
N LEU A 274 18.57 -14.67 6.30
CA LEU A 274 19.72 -13.98 6.88
C LEU A 274 20.85 -14.96 7.25
N ALA A 275 20.50 -16.12 7.80
CA ALA A 275 21.44 -17.22 8.07
C ALA A 275 22.04 -17.81 6.78
N ASN A 276 21.34 -17.70 5.65
CA ASN A 276 21.82 -18.14 4.34
C ASN A 276 22.80 -17.17 3.67
N SER A 277 23.10 -16.03 4.31
CA SER A 277 24.02 -15.03 3.76
C SER A 277 25.47 -15.48 3.85
N LYS A 278 26.20 -15.45 2.73
CA LYS A 278 27.66 -15.68 2.68
C LYS A 278 28.48 -14.75 3.59
N LYS A 279 27.91 -13.62 4.00
CA LYS A 279 28.55 -12.69 4.96
C LYS A 279 28.48 -13.20 6.41
N LEU A 280 27.81 -14.33 6.66
CA LEU A 280 27.62 -14.91 7.99
C LEU A 280 27.04 -13.89 8.99
N ILE A 281 26.03 -13.14 8.52
CA ILE A 281 25.41 -12.03 9.26
C ILE A 281 24.90 -12.51 10.62
N LEU A 282 24.29 -13.69 10.64
CA LEU A 282 23.87 -14.37 11.86
C LEU A 282 24.06 -15.88 11.73
N GLY A 283 24.00 -16.56 12.88
CA GLY A 283 24.00 -18.01 12.96
C GLY A 283 23.52 -18.55 14.28
N TRP A 284 23.37 -19.87 14.35
CA TRP A 284 22.72 -20.55 15.48
C TRP A 284 23.72 -21.06 16.50
N HIS A 285 24.68 -21.88 16.06
CA HIS A 285 25.74 -22.40 16.93
C HIS A 285 26.63 -21.26 17.46
N PRO A 286 27.04 -21.23 18.75
CA PRO A 286 27.91 -20.19 19.30
C PRO A 286 29.22 -19.98 18.51
N GLU A 287 29.73 -21.06 17.93
CA GLU A 287 30.96 -21.08 17.10
C GLU A 287 30.67 -21.23 15.60
N TYR A 288 29.47 -20.88 15.12
CA TYR A 288 29.04 -21.10 13.73
C TYR A 288 30.04 -20.59 12.68
N LYS A 289 30.68 -19.43 12.92
CA LYS A 289 31.67 -18.88 11.99
C LYS A 289 32.87 -19.80 11.80
N THR A 290 33.38 -20.35 12.89
CA THR A 290 34.53 -21.26 12.87
C THR A 290 34.15 -22.58 12.21
N LEU A 291 33.00 -23.14 12.58
CA LEU A 291 32.54 -24.44 12.07
C LEU A 291 32.21 -24.40 10.58
N LEU A 292 31.61 -23.32 10.09
CA LEU A 292 31.26 -23.17 8.67
C LEU A 292 32.47 -22.83 7.79
N MET A 293 33.49 -22.14 8.33
CA MET A 293 34.73 -21.85 7.61
C MET A 293 35.66 -23.07 7.51
N GLN A 294 35.53 -24.06 8.40
CA GLN A 294 36.33 -25.30 8.35
C GLN A 294 35.79 -26.34 7.35
N GLY A 295 34.58 -26.14 6.83
CA GLY A 295 33.91 -27.04 5.89
C GLY A 295 33.95 -26.60 4.41
N GLU A 296 34.71 -25.53 4.08
CA GLU A 296 35.04 -25.10 2.70
C GLU A 296 36.48 -25.50 2.34
#